data_AF-A0A3R6M1U8-F1
#
_entry.id   AF-A0A3R6M1U8-F1
#
_cell.length_a   1.000
_cell.length_b   1.000
_cell.length_c   1.000
_cell.angle_alpha   90.00
_cell.angle_beta   90.00
_cell.angle_gamma   90.00
#
_symmetry.space_group_name_H-M   'P 1'
#
loop_
_entity.id
_entity.type
_entity.pdbx_description
1 polymer ?
#
loop_
_entity_poly.entity_id
_entity_poly.type
_entity_poly.pdbx_seq_one_letter_code
_entity_poly.pdbx_strand_id
1 'polypeptide(L)'
;MNSDVAVNSVQIPLGVLIVLMICVAMISGMIWYNIGKAHNSPNRNEVLYKAFINMDNYVIVVALLLLIFSIGLSITGIEQNLAIVILNVFSSVVFSWLLTKKTSIKDFKEKEEELALRSYRHINYIESAANTASQALEQYAYSSDDITPEVKLILSSAKEQIKYIQGGINTCKMDWFDLLSEEEQDNQKRSEHNPNDYGTVDTVIRNEEINQEDA
;
A
#
# COMPACT_ATOMS: atom_id res chain seq x y z
N MET A 1 28.28 -64.13 -14.72
CA MET A 1 28.55 -63.15 -15.80
C MET A 1 28.08 -61.81 -15.28
N ASN A 2 29.04 -60.91 -15.05
CA ASN A 2 28.80 -59.59 -14.45
C ASN A 2 28.03 -58.70 -15.43
N SER A 3 26.97 -58.08 -14.92
CA SER A 3 26.23 -57.01 -15.55
C SER A 3 27.03 -55.72 -15.42
N ASP A 4 27.66 -55.27 -16.51
CA ASP A 4 28.25 -53.94 -16.61
C ASP A 4 27.13 -52.90 -16.66
N VAL A 5 26.91 -52.24 -15.52
CA VAL A 5 26.09 -51.03 -15.43
C VAL A 5 26.91 -49.89 -16.00
N ALA A 6 26.65 -49.53 -17.26
CA ALA A 6 27.21 -48.34 -17.88
C ALA A 6 26.65 -47.11 -17.16
N VAL A 7 27.48 -46.49 -16.31
CA VAL A 7 27.22 -45.17 -15.73
C VAL A 7 27.42 -44.14 -16.84
N ASN A 8 26.32 -43.73 -17.48
CA ASN A 8 26.32 -42.58 -18.38
C ASN A 8 26.59 -41.31 -17.56
N SER A 9 27.86 -40.90 -17.47
CA SER A 9 28.23 -39.61 -16.91
C SER A 9 27.74 -38.51 -17.85
N VAL A 10 26.73 -37.74 -17.44
CA VAL A 10 26.27 -36.53 -18.14
C VAL A 10 27.45 -35.55 -18.23
N GLN A 11 28.07 -35.43 -19.40
CA GLN A 11 29.10 -34.43 -19.65
C GLN A 11 28.42 -33.08 -19.90
N ILE A 12 28.33 -32.27 -18.85
CA ILE A 12 27.92 -30.86 -18.97
C ILE A 12 29.04 -30.12 -19.70
N PRO A 13 28.76 -29.40 -20.80
CA PRO A 13 29.78 -28.72 -21.56
C PRO A 13 30.34 -27.57 -20.71
N LEU A 14 31.66 -27.39 -20.79
CA LEU A 14 32.40 -26.41 -19.99
C LEU A 14 31.78 -25.01 -20.05
N GLY A 15 31.23 -24.61 -21.21
CA GLY A 15 30.54 -23.32 -21.40
C GLY A 15 29.29 -23.14 -20.54
N VAL A 16 28.47 -24.19 -20.35
CA VAL A 16 27.28 -24.13 -19.49
C VAL A 16 27.68 -24.00 -18.03
N LEU A 17 28.73 -24.72 -17.62
CA LEU A 17 29.26 -24.67 -16.26
C LEU A 17 29.81 -23.27 -15.92
N ILE A 18 30.49 -22.62 -16.87
CA ILE A 18 30.99 -21.24 -16.72
C ILE A 18 29.82 -20.25 -16.59
N VAL A 19 28.79 -20.34 -17.42
CA VAL A 19 27.62 -19.45 -17.33
C VAL A 19 26.88 -19.64 -16.00
N LEU A 20 26.74 -20.89 -15.54
CA LEU A 20 26.08 -21.22 -14.28
C LEU A 20 26.87 -20.67 -13.08
N MET A 21 28.20 -20.79 -13.10
CA MET A 21 29.09 -20.18 -12.11
C MET A 21 28.98 -18.65 -12.09
N ILE A 22 28.90 -18.01 -13.27
CA ILE A 22 28.73 -16.56 -13.38
C ILE A 22 27.38 -16.13 -12.81
N CYS A 23 26.28 -16.81 -13.13
CA CYS A 23 24.95 -16.50 -12.59
C CYS A 23 24.91 -16.66 -11.06
N VAL A 24 25.48 -17.75 -10.53
CA VAL A 24 25.57 -17.98 -9.08
C VAL A 24 26.45 -16.92 -8.41
N ALA A 25 27.57 -16.53 -9.02
CA ALA A 25 28.44 -15.46 -8.52
C ALA A 25 27.74 -14.10 -8.51
N MET A 26 26.92 -13.77 -9.52
CA MET A 26 26.16 -12.52 -9.53
C MET A 26 25.07 -12.50 -8.46
N ILE A 27 24.31 -13.60 -8.30
CA ILE A 27 23.24 -13.69 -7.29
C ILE A 27 23.83 -13.64 -5.88
N SER A 28 24.88 -14.42 -5.61
CA SER A 28 25.57 -14.41 -4.32
C SER A 28 26.23 -13.05 -4.04
N GLY A 29 26.82 -12.40 -5.04
CA GLY A 29 27.36 -11.05 -4.93
C GLY A 29 26.29 -9.99 -4.60
N MET A 30 25.11 -10.06 -5.22
CA MET A 30 23.99 -9.17 -4.92
C MET A 30 23.45 -9.36 -3.50
N ILE A 31 23.31 -10.62 -3.05
CA ILE A 31 22.89 -10.94 -1.68
C ILE A 31 23.93 -10.48 -0.66
N TRP A 32 25.21 -10.74 -0.93
CA TRP A 32 26.32 -10.38 -0.04
C TRP A 32 26.51 -8.86 0.07
N TYR A 33 26.34 -8.12 -1.04
CA TYR A 33 26.36 -6.66 -1.04
C TYR A 33 25.26 -6.07 -0.15
N ASN A 34 24.04 -6.63 -0.24
CA ASN A 34 22.91 -6.19 0.59
C ASN A 34 23.11 -6.51 2.08
N ILE A 35 23.62 -7.71 2.39
CA ILE A 35 23.92 -8.14 3.77
C ILE A 35 25.06 -7.30 4.37
N GLY A 36 26.14 -7.06 3.60
CA GLY A 36 27.28 -6.25 4.03
C GLY A 36 26.89 -4.79 4.30
N LYS A 37 26.03 -4.21 3.45
CA LYS A 37 25.50 -2.87 3.65
C LYS A 37 24.54 -2.77 4.84
N ALA A 38 23.78 -3.83 5.11
CA ALA A 38 22.93 -3.91 6.30
C ALA A 38 23.74 -4.07 7.60
N HIS A 39 24.86 -4.81 7.57
CA HIS A 39 25.72 -5.00 8.74
C HIS A 39 26.48 -3.72 9.16
N ASN A 40 26.87 -2.87 8.21
CA ASN A 40 27.58 -1.62 8.49
C ASN A 40 26.68 -0.40 8.71
N SER A 41 25.35 -0.56 8.63
CA SER A 41 24.41 0.54 8.86
C SER A 41 23.83 0.47 10.27
N PRO A 42 23.80 1.58 11.03
CA PRO A 42 23.17 1.62 12.36
C PRO A 42 21.66 1.37 12.33
N ASN A 43 21.03 1.43 11.15
CA ASN A 43 19.60 1.25 10.97
C ASN A 43 19.31 0.13 9.93
N ARG A 44 19.46 -1.13 10.35
CA ARG A 44 19.24 -2.33 9.50
C ARG A 44 17.87 -2.33 8.81
N ASN A 45 16.84 -1.83 9.49
CA ASN A 45 15.47 -1.80 8.97
C ASN A 45 15.35 -0.85 7.75
N GLU A 46 16.08 0.26 7.73
CA GLU A 46 16.05 1.22 6.62
C GLU A 46 16.78 0.68 5.38
N VAL A 47 17.82 -0.13 5.57
CA VAL A 47 18.54 -0.81 4.46
C VAL A 47 17.67 -1.91 3.85
N LEU A 48 16.98 -2.70 4.68
CA LEU A 48 16.02 -3.69 4.20
C LEU A 48 14.85 -3.02 3.47
N TYR A 49 14.30 -1.93 4.02
CA TYR A 49 13.26 -1.16 3.37
C TYR A 49 13.69 -0.61 2.00
N LYS A 50 14.91 -0.06 1.89
CA LYS A 50 15.48 0.36 0.58
C LYS A 50 15.70 -0.81 -0.38
N ALA A 51 16.05 -2.00 0.12
CA ALA A 51 16.16 -3.20 -0.70
C ALA A 51 14.79 -3.69 -1.20
N PHE A 52 13.75 -3.62 -0.36
CA PHE A 52 12.36 -3.91 -0.74
C PHE A 52 11.82 -2.90 -1.76
N ILE A 53 12.12 -1.61 -1.62
CA ILE A 53 11.75 -0.59 -2.62
C ILE A 53 12.42 -0.89 -3.98
N ASN A 54 13.66 -1.37 -3.97
CA ASN A 54 14.38 -1.74 -5.19
C ASN A 54 14.05 -3.16 -5.70
N MET A 55 13.07 -3.86 -5.11
CA MET A 55 12.73 -5.24 -5.49
C MET A 55 12.36 -5.37 -6.97
N ASP A 56 11.79 -4.32 -7.58
CA ASP A 56 11.56 -4.23 -9.03
C ASP A 56 12.83 -4.49 -9.84
N ASN A 57 13.94 -3.83 -9.48
CA ASN A 57 15.22 -4.01 -10.17
C ASN A 57 15.78 -5.41 -9.92
N TYR A 58 15.59 -5.97 -8.72
CA TYR A 58 16.00 -7.34 -8.41
C TYR A 58 15.25 -8.38 -9.24
N VAL A 59 13.92 -8.24 -9.35
CA VAL A 59 13.08 -9.15 -10.15
C VAL A 59 13.45 -9.04 -11.63
N ILE A 60 13.65 -7.83 -12.17
CA ILE A 60 14.07 -7.62 -13.56
C ILE A 60 15.44 -8.24 -13.84
N VAL A 61 16.42 -8.03 -12.95
CA VAL A 61 17.79 -8.58 -13.12
C VAL A 61 17.79 -10.10 -13.03
N VAL A 62 17.08 -10.69 -12.07
CA VAL A 62 16.97 -12.15 -11.96
C VAL A 62 16.24 -12.75 -13.17
N ALA A 63 15.17 -12.08 -13.64
CA ALA A 63 14.43 -12.50 -14.83
C ALA A 63 15.33 -12.45 -16.08
N LEU A 64 16.13 -11.38 -16.25
CA LEU A 64 17.09 -11.25 -17.34
C LEU A 64 18.20 -12.32 -17.29
N LEU A 65 18.69 -12.65 -16.09
CA LEU A 65 19.67 -13.73 -15.91
C LEU A 65 19.08 -15.11 -16.28
N LEU A 66 17.84 -15.40 -15.89
CA LEU A 66 17.15 -16.63 -16.26
C LEU A 66 16.92 -16.75 -17.78
N LEU A 67 16.64 -15.63 -18.44
CA LEU A 67 16.48 -15.58 -19.89
C LEU A 67 17.80 -15.86 -20.62
N ILE A 68 18.90 -15.20 -20.22
CA ILE A 68 20.24 -15.46 -20.78
C ILE A 68 20.64 -16.93 -20.58
N PHE A 69 20.35 -17.47 -19.39
CA PHE A 69 20.63 -18.87 -19.07
C PHE A 69 19.80 -19.84 -19.93
N SER A 70 18.51 -19.58 -20.13
CA SER A 70 17.64 -20.38 -21.00
C SER A 70 18.12 -20.39 -22.45
N ILE A 71 18.53 -19.23 -22.98
CA ILE A 71 19.12 -19.12 -24.33
C ILE A 71 20.42 -19.93 -24.42
N GLY A 72 21.29 -19.86 -23.42
CA GLY A 72 22.53 -20.65 -23.38
C GLY A 72 22.30 -22.16 -23.36
N LEU A 73 21.32 -22.64 -22.62
CA LEU A 73 20.92 -24.05 -22.63
C LEU A 73 20.29 -24.48 -23.97
N SER A 74 19.52 -23.60 -24.60
CA SER A 74 18.90 -23.87 -25.90
C SER A 74 19.95 -24.03 -27.01
N ILE A 75 20.97 -23.15 -27.05
CA ILE A 75 22.04 -23.18 -28.08
C ILE A 75 22.90 -24.44 -27.96
N THR A 76 23.15 -24.93 -26.74
CA THR A 76 24.00 -26.11 -26.52
C THR A 76 23.29 -27.43 -26.81
N GLY A 77 21.97 -27.42 -27.02
CA GLY A 77 21.18 -28.58 -27.42
C GLY A 77 21.07 -29.68 -26.36
N ILE A 78 21.61 -29.46 -25.15
CA ILE A 78 21.83 -30.52 -24.18
C ILE A 78 20.59 -30.83 -23.36
N GLU A 79 19.68 -29.88 -23.13
CA GLU A 79 18.35 -30.18 -22.58
C GLU A 79 17.30 -29.14 -23.00
N GLN A 80 16.73 -29.32 -24.20
CA GLN A 80 15.65 -28.47 -24.71
C GLN A 80 14.43 -28.43 -23.77
N ASN A 81 14.12 -29.54 -23.10
CA ASN A 81 13.02 -29.61 -22.12
C ASN A 81 13.26 -28.71 -20.91
N LEU A 82 14.50 -28.68 -20.39
CA LEU A 82 14.85 -27.84 -19.24
C LEU A 82 14.78 -26.35 -19.62
N ALA A 83 15.26 -25.98 -20.81
CA ALA A 83 15.15 -24.61 -21.32
C ALA A 83 13.69 -24.13 -21.44
N ILE A 84 12.78 -25.01 -21.91
CA ILE A 84 11.34 -24.73 -22.01
C ILE A 84 10.71 -24.58 -20.61
N VAL A 85 11.06 -25.45 -19.66
CA VAL A 85 10.57 -25.35 -18.28
C VAL A 85 11.00 -24.03 -17.65
N ILE A 86 12.27 -23.64 -17.80
CA ILE A 86 12.78 -22.36 -17.28
C ILE A 86 12.05 -21.17 -17.92
N LEU A 87 11.80 -21.22 -19.23
CA LEU A 87 11.11 -20.14 -19.95
C LEU A 87 9.65 -20.00 -19.50
N ASN A 88 8.97 -21.13 -19.23
CA ASN A 88 7.63 -21.12 -18.67
C ASN A 88 7.59 -20.57 -17.24
N VAL A 89 8.55 -20.94 -16.40
CA VAL A 89 8.69 -20.38 -15.04
C VAL A 89 8.98 -18.88 -15.10
N PHE A 90 9.88 -18.45 -15.98
CA PHE A 90 10.17 -17.03 -16.21
C PHE A 90 8.91 -16.26 -16.62
N SER A 91 8.17 -16.77 -17.61
CA SER A 91 6.93 -16.15 -18.08
C SER A 91 5.92 -16.01 -16.94
N SER A 92 5.70 -17.10 -16.19
CA SER A 92 4.79 -17.10 -15.04
C SER A 92 5.19 -16.09 -13.95
N VAL A 93 6.47 -16.02 -13.59
CA VAL A 93 6.97 -15.07 -12.57
C VAL A 93 6.80 -13.62 -13.03
N VAL A 94 7.13 -13.30 -14.29
CA VAL A 94 6.98 -11.94 -14.83
C VAL A 94 5.50 -11.55 -14.92
N PHE A 95 4.63 -12.46 -15.39
CA PHE A 95 3.19 -12.20 -15.44
C PHE A 95 2.59 -12.03 -14.04
N SER A 96 2.96 -12.89 -13.09
CA SER A 96 2.52 -12.78 -11.70
C SER A 96 3.00 -11.46 -11.07
N TRP A 97 4.25 -11.06 -11.30
CA TRP A 97 4.78 -9.77 -10.83
C TRP A 97 4.05 -8.56 -11.44
N LEU A 98 3.81 -8.57 -12.76
CA LEU A 98 3.10 -7.49 -13.46
C LEU A 98 1.67 -7.34 -12.95
N LEU A 99 0.98 -8.47 -12.72
CA LEU A 99 -0.36 -8.49 -12.16
C LEU A 99 -0.34 -7.97 -10.71
N THR A 100 0.51 -8.52 -9.85
CA THR A 100 0.60 -8.10 -8.44
C THR A 100 0.96 -6.62 -8.29
N LYS A 101 1.88 -6.08 -9.10
CA LYS A 101 2.27 -4.66 -9.00
C LYS A 101 1.15 -3.71 -9.45
N LYS A 102 0.55 -3.98 -10.61
CA LYS A 102 -0.51 -3.11 -11.15
C LYS A 102 -1.76 -3.15 -10.27
N THR A 103 -2.12 -4.34 -9.79
CA THR A 103 -3.23 -4.53 -8.85
C THR A 103 -2.91 -3.89 -7.50
N SER A 104 -1.75 -4.15 -6.89
CA SER A 104 -1.44 -3.61 -5.54
C SER A 104 -1.41 -2.08 -5.48
N ILE A 105 -0.88 -1.39 -6.50
CA ILE A 105 -0.86 0.08 -6.50
C ILE A 105 -2.27 0.64 -6.70
N LYS A 106 -3.05 0.04 -7.61
CA LYS A 106 -4.42 0.49 -7.87
C LYS A 106 -5.28 0.26 -6.63
N ASP A 107 -5.27 -0.95 -6.08
CA ASP A 107 -6.05 -1.33 -4.91
C ASP A 107 -5.63 -0.53 -3.68
N PHE A 108 -4.34 -0.21 -3.55
CA PHE A 108 -3.87 0.66 -2.47
C PHE A 108 -4.44 2.07 -2.60
N LYS A 109 -4.39 2.67 -3.79
CA LYS A 109 -4.97 4.00 -4.03
C LYS A 109 -6.48 4.02 -3.84
N GLU A 110 -7.18 3.00 -4.31
CA GLU A 110 -8.63 2.86 -4.16
C GLU A 110 -9.01 2.73 -2.68
N LYS A 111 -8.26 1.96 -1.89
CA LYS A 111 -8.45 1.87 -0.44
C LYS A 111 -8.08 3.15 0.31
N GLU A 112 -7.02 3.82 -0.11
CA GLU A 112 -6.59 5.10 0.46
C GLU A 112 -7.67 6.17 0.24
N GLU A 113 -8.23 6.23 -0.98
CA GLU A 113 -9.34 7.11 -1.33
C GLU A 113 -10.63 6.77 -0.58
N GLU A 114 -11.01 5.49 -0.49
CA GLU A 114 -12.18 5.04 0.28
C GLU A 114 -12.06 5.47 1.76
N LEU A 115 -10.85 5.30 2.34
CA LEU A 115 -10.57 5.67 3.71
C LEU A 115 -10.56 7.18 3.91
N ALA A 116 -10.02 7.94 2.95
CA ALA A 116 -10.06 9.39 2.95
C ALA A 116 -11.51 9.91 2.87
N LEU A 117 -12.32 9.39 1.96
CA LEU A 117 -13.73 9.77 1.79
C LEU A 117 -14.55 9.48 3.04
N ARG A 118 -14.33 8.31 3.66
CA ARG A 118 -14.99 7.95 4.92
C ARG A 118 -14.58 8.89 6.05
N SER A 119 -13.29 9.15 6.20
CA SER A 119 -12.76 10.05 7.22
C SER A 119 -13.27 11.48 7.04
N TYR A 120 -13.27 11.98 5.81
CA TYR A 120 -13.81 13.29 5.44
C TYR A 120 -15.27 13.44 5.87
N ARG A 121 -16.13 12.46 5.56
CA ARG A 121 -17.54 12.47 5.98
C ARG A 121 -17.70 12.48 7.51
N HIS A 122 -16.94 11.64 8.22
CA HIS A 122 -16.95 11.64 9.69
C HIS A 122 -16.53 12.98 10.28
N ILE A 123 -15.49 13.60 9.73
CA ILE A 123 -15.01 14.92 10.16
C ILE A 123 -16.07 16.00 9.89
N ASN A 124 -16.76 15.94 8.75
CA ASN A 124 -17.85 16.86 8.43
C ASN A 124 -19.01 16.77 9.45
N TYR A 125 -19.34 15.57 9.93
CA TYR A 125 -20.32 15.41 11.02
C TYR A 125 -19.82 16.02 12.34
N ILE A 126 -18.54 15.84 12.68
CA ILE A 126 -17.95 16.43 13.89
C ILE A 126 -17.94 17.96 13.79
N GLU A 127 -17.62 18.51 12.62
CA GLU A 127 -17.68 19.95 12.34
C GLU A 127 -19.10 20.49 12.54
N SER A 128 -20.12 19.82 11.99
CA SER A 128 -21.53 20.18 12.16
C SER A 128 -21.97 20.13 13.64
N ALA A 129 -21.56 19.10 14.38
CA ALA A 129 -21.84 18.98 15.81
C ALA A 129 -21.17 20.10 16.62
N ALA A 130 -19.92 20.44 16.31
CA ALA A 130 -19.21 21.55 16.94
C ALA A 130 -19.87 22.90 16.64
N ASN A 131 -20.31 23.12 15.39
CA ASN A 131 -21.08 24.31 15.00
C ASN A 131 -22.38 24.42 15.78
N THR A 132 -23.13 23.31 15.88
CA THR A 132 -24.38 23.25 16.63
C THR A 132 -24.15 23.55 18.12
N ALA A 133 -23.11 22.97 18.72
CA ALA A 133 -22.76 23.23 20.11
C ALA A 133 -22.36 24.70 20.34
N SER A 134 -21.54 25.29 19.45
CA SER A 134 -21.17 26.70 19.52
C SER A 134 -22.38 27.62 19.41
N GLN A 135 -23.31 27.33 18.48
CA GLN A 135 -24.55 28.10 18.32
C GLN A 135 -25.48 27.96 19.54
N ALA A 136 -25.60 26.76 20.10
CA ALA A 136 -26.39 26.54 21.31
C ALA A 136 -25.85 27.36 22.48
N LEU A 137 -24.52 27.35 22.70
CA LEU A 137 -23.90 28.16 23.77
C LEU A 137 -24.13 29.67 23.55
N GLU A 138 -24.07 30.13 22.31
CA GLU A 138 -24.38 31.52 21.96
C GLU A 138 -25.84 31.87 22.26
N GLN A 139 -26.77 31.02 21.83
CA GLN A 139 -28.20 31.22 22.08
C GLN A 139 -28.49 31.26 23.58
N TYR A 140 -27.93 30.33 24.37
CA TYR A 140 -28.09 30.37 25.82
C TYR A 140 -27.51 31.66 26.42
N ALA A 141 -26.31 32.08 26.00
CA ALA A 141 -25.65 33.27 26.56
C ALA A 141 -26.33 34.62 26.25
N TYR A 142 -27.14 34.71 25.18
CA TYR A 142 -27.78 35.96 24.75
C TYR A 142 -29.32 35.96 24.81
N SER A 143 -29.98 34.80 24.81
CA SER A 143 -31.45 34.71 24.77
C SER A 143 -32.10 34.45 26.14
N SER A 144 -31.30 34.24 27.18
CA SER A 144 -31.81 33.97 28.54
C SER A 144 -31.55 35.18 29.45
N ASP A 145 -32.60 35.94 29.76
CA ASP A 145 -32.51 37.16 30.59
C ASP A 145 -32.14 36.89 32.07
N ASP A 146 -32.23 35.63 32.52
CA ASP A 146 -31.97 35.20 33.91
C ASP A 146 -30.54 34.69 34.17
N ILE A 147 -29.61 34.85 33.23
CA ILE A 147 -28.24 34.31 33.38
C ILE A 147 -27.33 35.29 34.11
N THR A 148 -26.63 34.79 35.14
CA THR A 148 -25.63 35.58 35.87
C THR A 148 -24.43 35.95 34.98
N PRO A 149 -23.79 37.11 35.20
CA PRO A 149 -22.61 37.53 34.43
C PRO A 149 -21.48 36.50 34.42
N GLU A 150 -21.31 35.76 35.52
CA GLU A 150 -20.31 34.69 35.67
C GLU A 150 -20.59 33.51 34.75
N VAL A 151 -21.84 33.04 34.67
CA VAL A 151 -22.25 31.95 33.78
C VAL A 151 -22.11 32.38 32.32
N LYS A 152 -22.43 33.63 32.00
CA LYS A 152 -22.22 34.19 30.65
C LYS A 152 -20.75 34.18 30.25
N LEU A 153 -19.85 34.51 31.18
CA LEU A 153 -18.41 34.47 30.94
C LEU A 153 -17.91 33.04 30.69
N ILE A 154 -18.39 32.07 31.48
CA ILE A 154 -18.07 30.64 31.29
C ILE A 154 -18.55 30.15 29.92
N LEU A 155 -19.79 30.46 29.53
CA LEU A 155 -20.36 30.09 28.22
C LEU A 155 -19.57 30.72 27.06
N SER A 156 -19.15 31.99 27.19
CA SER A 156 -18.31 32.65 26.19
C SER A 156 -16.94 31.99 26.05
N SER A 157 -16.31 31.62 27.18
CA SER A 157 -15.03 30.90 27.17
C SER A 157 -15.16 29.51 26.54
N ALA A 158 -16.22 28.76 26.87
CA ALA A 158 -16.49 27.46 26.26
C ALA A 158 -16.73 27.56 24.74
N LYS A 159 -17.45 28.58 24.29
CA LYS A 159 -17.63 28.88 22.85
C LYS A 159 -16.30 29.14 22.15
N GLU A 160 -15.41 29.91 22.76
CA GLU A 160 -14.09 30.20 22.19
C GLU A 160 -13.22 28.94 22.08
N GLN A 161 -13.25 28.06 23.09
CA GLN A 161 -12.58 26.76 23.02
C GLN A 161 -13.13 25.87 21.91
N ILE A 162 -14.46 25.85 21.71
CA ILE A 162 -15.07 25.11 20.59
C ILE A 162 -14.60 25.69 19.25
N LYS A 163 -14.54 27.02 19.09
CA LYS A 163 -13.99 27.65 17.88
C LYS A 163 -12.54 27.27 17.60
N TYR A 164 -11.72 27.19 18.64
CA TYR A 164 -10.34 26.72 18.50
C TYR A 164 -10.29 25.27 17.99
N ILE A 165 -11.12 24.39 18.58
CA ILE A 165 -11.23 22.98 18.13
C ILE A 165 -11.73 22.90 16.69
N GLN A 166 -12.70 23.74 16.30
CA GLN A 166 -13.19 23.82 14.91
C GLN A 166 -12.09 24.18 13.92
N GLY A 167 -11.17 25.07 14.29
CA GLY A 167 -9.98 25.35 13.47
C GLY A 167 -9.16 24.09 13.18
N GLY A 168 -8.90 23.28 14.22
CA GLY A 168 -8.20 22.00 14.07
C GLY A 168 -8.98 20.95 13.27
N ILE A 169 -10.30 20.88 13.46
CA ILE A 169 -11.19 20.02 12.67
C ILE A 169 -11.11 20.39 11.19
N ASN A 170 -11.15 21.68 10.85
CA ASN A 170 -11.09 22.14 9.46
C ASN A 170 -9.73 21.84 8.82
N THR A 171 -8.61 22.01 9.53
CA THR A 171 -7.30 21.60 9.01
C THR A 171 -7.27 20.09 8.72
N CYS A 172 -7.72 19.27 9.67
CA CYS A 172 -7.79 17.82 9.49
C CYS A 172 -8.72 17.45 8.31
N LYS A 173 -9.86 18.13 8.17
CA LYS A 173 -10.80 17.95 7.05
C LYS A 173 -10.12 18.18 5.71
N MET A 174 -9.31 19.23 5.59
CA MET A 174 -8.57 19.55 4.37
C MET A 174 -7.46 18.54 4.07
N ASP A 175 -6.74 18.06 5.10
CA ASP A 175 -5.72 17.01 4.91
C ASP A 175 -6.31 15.73 4.29
N TRP A 176 -7.53 15.35 4.71
CA TRP A 176 -8.23 14.21 4.11
C TRP A 176 -8.86 14.53 2.76
N PHE A 177 -9.28 15.78 2.53
CA PHE A 177 -9.81 16.25 1.25
C PHE A 177 -8.76 16.16 0.13
N ASP A 178 -7.52 16.53 0.44
CA ASP A 178 -6.39 16.51 -0.49
C ASP A 178 -6.03 15.08 -0.96
N LEU A 179 -6.46 14.05 -0.23
CA LEU A 179 -6.27 12.64 -0.59
C LEU A 179 -7.38 12.09 -1.50
N LEU A 180 -8.47 12.82 -1.70
CA LEU A 180 -9.55 12.43 -2.61
C LEU A 180 -9.15 12.66 -4.08
N SER A 181 -9.70 11.88 -5.00
CA SER A 181 -9.55 12.17 -6.44
C SER A 181 -10.19 13.50 -6.82
N GLU A 182 -9.76 14.08 -7.95
CA GLU A 182 -10.27 15.37 -8.42
C GLU A 182 -11.80 15.35 -8.65
N GLU A 183 -12.34 14.22 -9.10
CA GLU A 183 -13.79 14.03 -9.30
C GLU A 183 -14.54 14.09 -7.97
N GLU A 184 -14.04 13.39 -6.95
CA GLU A 184 -14.63 13.34 -5.62
C GLU A 184 -14.51 14.69 -4.90
N GLN A 185 -13.39 15.38 -5.07
CA GLN A 185 -13.22 16.74 -4.57
C GLN A 185 -14.26 17.69 -5.17
N ASP A 186 -14.50 17.61 -6.47
CA ASP A 186 -15.52 18.42 -7.15
C ASP A 186 -16.93 18.05 -6.72
N ASN A 187 -17.21 16.75 -6.52
CA ASN A 187 -18.48 16.27 -5.98
C ASN A 187 -18.74 16.84 -4.57
N GLN A 188 -17.76 16.78 -3.68
CA GLN A 188 -17.89 17.33 -2.32
C GLN A 188 -18.04 18.86 -2.32
N LYS A 189 -17.29 19.59 -3.15
CA LYS A 189 -17.46 21.05 -3.31
C LYS A 189 -18.87 21.41 -3.78
N ARG A 190 -19.47 20.60 -4.65
CA ARG A 190 -20.86 20.78 -5.10
C ARG A 190 -21.87 20.46 -3.99
N SER A 191 -21.65 19.39 -3.24
CA SER A 191 -22.52 19.00 -2.12
C SER A 191 -22.46 20.01 -0.96
N GLU A 192 -21.30 20.60 -0.65
CA GLU A 192 -21.20 21.67 0.35
C GLU A 192 -21.97 22.94 -0.06
N HIS A 193 -22.16 23.16 -1.36
CA HIS A 193 -22.99 24.26 -1.87
C HIS A 193 -24.50 23.98 -1.78
N ASN A 194 -24.91 22.74 -1.47
CA ASN A 194 -26.30 22.32 -1.41
C ASN A 194 -26.58 21.54 -0.10
N PRO A 195 -26.88 22.23 1.01
CA PRO A 195 -26.92 21.67 2.37
C PRO A 195 -28.03 20.64 2.64
N ASN A 196 -28.83 20.28 1.63
CA ASN A 196 -29.92 19.33 1.72
C ASN A 196 -29.55 17.90 1.28
N ASP A 197 -28.33 17.67 0.78
CA ASP A 197 -27.88 16.35 0.34
C ASP A 197 -26.93 15.73 1.36
N TYR A 198 -27.48 15.35 2.52
CA TYR A 198 -26.81 14.38 3.38
C TYR A 198 -26.98 13.02 2.71
N GLY A 199 -26.02 12.67 1.84
CA GLY A 199 -25.95 11.37 1.20
C GLY A 199 -26.24 10.25 2.19
N THR A 200 -27.16 9.38 1.81
CA THR A 200 -27.62 8.26 2.62
C THR A 200 -26.43 7.45 3.11
N VAL A 201 -26.33 7.32 4.43
CA VAL A 201 -25.39 6.42 5.09
C VAL A 201 -25.81 5.01 4.67
N ASP A 202 -25.09 4.43 3.72
CA ASP A 202 -25.09 2.99 3.56
C ASP A 202 -24.30 2.44 4.75
N THR A 203 -24.99 2.20 5.87
CA THR A 203 -24.45 1.39 6.96
C THR A 203 -24.32 -0.03 6.44
N VAL A 204 -23.32 -0.28 5.61
CA VAL A 204 -22.85 -1.64 5.34
C VAL A 204 -22.01 -2.03 6.55
N ILE A 205 -22.69 -2.51 7.60
CA ILE A 205 -22.10 -3.55 8.44
C ILE A 205 -21.83 -4.68 7.46
N ARG A 206 -20.59 -4.79 6.98
CA ARG A 206 -20.14 -5.86 6.10
C ARG A 206 -20.17 -7.14 6.94
N ASN A 207 -21.30 -7.82 6.90
CA ASN A 207 -21.59 -9.01 7.70
C ASN A 207 -21.08 -10.29 7.00
N GLU A 208 -19.96 -10.20 6.30
CA GLU A 208 -19.38 -11.32 5.57
C GLU A 208 -17.89 -11.41 5.87
N GLU A 209 -17.49 -12.61 6.30
CA GLU A 209 -16.15 -13.08 6.65
C GLU A 209 -15.71 -12.96 8.12
N ILE A 210 -16.60 -13.26 9.07
CA ILE A 210 -16.17 -14.05 10.24
C ILE A 210 -16.25 -15.52 9.81
N ASN A 211 -15.08 -16.12 9.59
CA ASN A 211 -14.90 -17.56 9.36
C ASN A 211 -15.76 -18.37 10.34
N GLN A 212 -16.86 -18.93 9.85
CA GLN A 212 -17.48 -20.11 10.45
C GLN A 212 -16.75 -21.33 9.89
N GLU A 213 -15.68 -21.73 10.58
CA GLU A 213 -15.17 -23.11 10.58
C GLU A 213 -14.22 -23.22 11.78
N ASP A 214 -14.77 -23.70 12.90
CA ASP A 214 -14.13 -24.60 13.88
C ASP A 214 -15.04 -24.77 15.10
N ALA A 215 -15.96 -25.74 15.00
CA ALA A 215 -16.64 -26.38 16.13
C ALA A 215 -16.89 -27.87 15.80
#